data_AF-A0A6L4ADU0-F1
#
_entry.id   AF-A0A6L4ADU0-F1
#
_cell.length_a   1.000
_cell.length_b   1.000
_cell.length_c   1.000
_cell.angle_alpha   90.00
_cell.angle_beta   90.00
_cell.angle_gamma   90.00
#
_symmetry.space_group_name_H-M   'P 1'
#
loop_
_entity.id
_entity.type
_entity.pdbx_description
1 polymer ?
#
loop_
_entity_poly.entity_id
_entity_poly.type
_entity_poly.pdbx_seq_one_letter_code
_entity_poly.pdbx_strand_id
1 'polypeptide(L)'
;MASKQLGLMSVEEYDPAVSVKSVKGSTLPVGRDLSDKEIRRLFAVCEADPASAGVRDAALFGILRIRLRVTEIAELTRADFDPAKKRLTVQGKGNKERLVPIAGGSLQALSDWLMVRGNGSGPLFYAINKGGRIIEQGITRQAIFKICSKRAIEAKIPISHPTLSSGRLSGIC
;
A
#
# COMPACT_ATOMS: atom_id res chain seq x y z
N MET A 1 61.66 -42.07 14.20
CA MET A 1 60.39 -41.49 14.68
C MET A 1 60.35 -40.03 14.26
N ALA A 2 59.80 -39.74 13.08
CA ALA A 2 59.85 -38.41 12.48
C ALA A 2 58.75 -37.51 13.04
N SER A 3 59.16 -36.42 13.70
CA SER A 3 58.27 -35.36 14.19
C SER A 3 58.00 -34.38 13.05
N LYS A 4 56.73 -34.17 12.73
CA LYS A 4 56.26 -33.35 11.60
C LYS A 4 56.10 -31.90 12.05
N GLN A 5 57.01 -31.04 11.59
CA GLN A 5 56.83 -29.58 11.59
C GLN A 5 55.79 -29.22 10.52
N LEU A 6 54.71 -28.53 10.89
CA LEU A 6 53.80 -27.87 9.94
C LEU A 6 53.88 -26.37 10.19
N GLY A 7 54.47 -25.68 9.21
CA GLY A 7 54.51 -24.23 9.11
C GLY A 7 53.22 -23.65 8.55
N LEU A 8 52.73 -22.62 9.24
CA LEU A 8 52.17 -21.35 8.78
C LEU A 8 51.40 -21.23 7.45
N MET A 9 50.16 -20.70 7.60
CA MET A 9 49.37 -19.81 6.71
C MET A 9 48.91 -20.41 5.37
N SER A 10 47.68 -20.24 4.87
CA SER A 10 46.63 -19.23 5.07
C SER A 10 45.25 -19.84 4.78
N VAL A 11 44.18 -19.25 5.32
CA VAL A 11 42.79 -19.61 5.01
C VAL A 11 42.53 -19.33 3.54
N GLU A 12 42.60 -20.37 2.71
CA GLU A 12 42.16 -20.35 1.33
C GLU A 12 40.63 -20.33 1.30
N GLU A 13 40.12 -19.14 0.96
CA GLU A 13 38.90 -18.85 0.22
C GLU A 13 37.95 -20.03 0.03
N TYR A 14 36.99 -20.16 0.94
CA TYR A 14 35.79 -20.95 0.70
C TYR A 14 34.74 -20.04 0.03
N ASP A 15 34.79 -19.97 -1.29
CA ASP A 15 33.70 -19.48 -2.12
C ASP A 15 33.13 -20.66 -2.93
N PRO A 16 31.90 -21.09 -2.62
CA PRO A 16 31.01 -21.43 -3.71
C PRO A 16 29.69 -20.69 -3.51
N ALA A 17 29.70 -19.39 -3.83
CA ALA A 17 28.55 -18.66 -4.28
C ALA A 17 28.02 -19.42 -5.50
N VAL A 18 27.09 -20.33 -5.22
CA VAL A 18 26.26 -20.99 -6.21
C VAL A 18 25.75 -19.90 -7.14
N SER A 19 26.23 -19.97 -8.38
CA SER A 19 25.84 -19.13 -9.50
C SER A 19 24.35 -19.31 -9.78
N VAL A 20 23.53 -18.67 -8.96
CA VAL A 20 22.18 -18.31 -9.34
C VAL A 20 22.37 -17.15 -10.29
N LYS A 21 22.13 -17.39 -11.59
CA LYS A 21 22.01 -16.34 -12.60
C LYS A 21 21.30 -15.15 -11.96
N SER A 22 22.03 -14.08 -11.69
CA SER A 22 21.45 -12.82 -11.25
C SER A 22 20.61 -12.35 -12.43
N VAL A 23 19.31 -12.67 -12.39
CA VAL A 23 18.33 -12.09 -13.27
C VAL A 23 18.41 -10.61 -12.96
N LYS A 24 19.01 -9.84 -13.89
CA LYS A 24 19.08 -8.38 -13.88
C LYS A 24 17.79 -7.89 -13.24
N GLY A 25 17.88 -7.40 -12.00
CA GLY A 25 16.75 -6.82 -11.29
C GLY A 25 16.23 -5.72 -12.17
N SER A 26 15.16 -6.00 -12.90
CA SER A 26 14.53 -5.02 -13.77
C SER A 26 14.02 -3.95 -12.83
N THR A 27 14.67 -2.80 -12.91
CA THR A 27 14.24 -1.54 -12.30
C THR A 27 12.72 -1.46 -12.41
N LEU A 28 12.07 -1.46 -11.26
CA LEU A 28 10.61 -1.36 -11.17
C LEU A 28 10.17 -0.18 -12.03
N PRO A 29 9.16 -0.33 -12.90
CA PRO A 29 8.69 0.77 -13.72
C PRO A 29 8.17 1.86 -12.77
N VAL A 30 8.76 3.04 -12.92
CA VAL A 30 8.36 4.28 -12.24
C VAL A 30 6.85 4.45 -12.41
N GLY A 31 6.11 4.49 -11.30
CA GLY A 31 4.67 4.75 -11.32
C GLY A 31 4.41 6.08 -12.03
N ARG A 32 3.53 6.08 -13.04
CA ARG A 32 3.14 7.34 -13.70
C ARG A 32 2.14 8.07 -12.83
N ASP A 33 2.24 9.40 -12.79
CA ASP A 33 1.20 10.22 -12.19
C ASP A 33 -0.11 10.09 -13.00
N LEU A 34 -1.23 10.02 -12.28
CA LEU A 34 -2.56 10.04 -12.88
C LEU A 34 -2.94 11.47 -13.26
N SER A 35 -3.48 11.66 -14.45
CA SER A 35 -4.07 12.95 -14.85
C SER A 35 -5.33 13.26 -14.04
N ASP A 36 -5.70 14.53 -13.93
CA ASP A 36 -6.94 14.94 -13.25
C ASP A 36 -8.21 14.28 -13.81
N LYS A 37 -8.21 13.97 -15.12
CA LYS A 37 -9.31 13.23 -15.76
C LYS A 37 -9.36 11.78 -15.30
N GLU A 38 -8.21 11.14 -15.11
CA GLU A 38 -8.12 9.77 -14.59
C GLU A 38 -8.49 9.70 -13.11
N ILE A 39 -8.03 10.66 -12.31
CA ILE A 39 -8.41 10.80 -10.91
C ILE A 39 -9.93 10.95 -10.80
N ARG A 40 -10.54 11.87 -11.55
CA ARG A 40 -12.00 12.05 -11.55
C ARG A 40 -12.75 10.78 -11.92
N ARG A 41 -12.30 10.05 -12.96
CA ARG A 41 -12.90 8.76 -13.32
C ARG A 41 -12.78 7.75 -12.18
N LEU A 42 -11.61 7.65 -11.54
CA LEU A 42 -11.38 6.73 -10.43
C LEU A 42 -12.34 6.96 -9.26
N PHE A 43 -12.53 8.22 -8.85
CA PHE A 43 -13.50 8.58 -7.81
C PHE A 43 -14.93 8.29 -8.26
N ALA A 44 -15.29 8.63 -9.51
CA ALA A 44 -16.64 8.36 -10.03
C ALA A 44 -17.01 6.87 -10.00
N VAL A 45 -16.06 5.95 -10.26
CA VAL A 45 -16.35 4.51 -10.15
C VAL A 45 -16.52 4.04 -8.70
N CYS A 46 -15.81 4.68 -7.76
CA CYS A 46 -15.98 4.40 -6.34
C CYS A 46 -17.34 4.89 -5.86
N GLU A 47 -17.77 6.08 -6.29
CA GLU A 47 -19.07 6.67 -5.98
C GLU A 47 -20.24 5.87 -6.60
N ALA A 48 -20.04 5.27 -7.77
CA ALA A 48 -21.04 4.43 -8.43
C ALA A 48 -21.21 3.04 -7.79
N ASP A 49 -20.31 2.63 -6.89
CA ASP A 49 -20.44 1.35 -6.17
C ASP A 49 -21.29 1.54 -4.90
N PRO A 50 -22.52 0.98 -4.85
CA PRO A 50 -23.43 1.18 -3.74
C PRO A 50 -23.01 0.44 -2.46
N ALA A 51 -22.01 -0.45 -2.53
CA ALA A 51 -21.50 -1.14 -1.36
C ALA A 51 -20.58 -0.24 -0.52
N SER A 52 -20.39 -0.59 0.75
CA SER A 52 -19.40 0.07 1.63
C SER A 52 -17.98 0.08 1.05
N ALA A 53 -17.68 -0.82 0.11
CA ALA A 53 -16.42 -0.85 -0.62
C ALA A 53 -16.20 0.40 -1.49
N GLY A 54 -17.24 0.96 -2.11
CA GLY A 54 -17.14 2.20 -2.88
C GLY A 54 -16.63 3.36 -2.04
N VAL A 55 -17.30 3.61 -0.90
CA VAL A 55 -16.94 4.67 0.05
C VAL A 55 -15.53 4.45 0.63
N ARG A 56 -15.20 3.21 1.02
CA ARG A 56 -13.86 2.87 1.51
C ARG A 56 -12.78 3.17 0.48
N ASP A 57 -12.99 2.75 -0.77
CA ASP A 57 -11.99 2.84 -1.82
C ASP A 57 -11.77 4.31 -2.23
N ALA A 58 -12.83 5.12 -2.24
CA ALA A 58 -12.73 6.58 -2.42
C ALA A 58 -11.88 7.22 -1.32
N ALA A 59 -12.12 6.89 -0.05
CA ALA A 59 -11.31 7.36 1.08
C ALA A 59 -9.85 6.90 0.96
N LEU A 60 -9.62 5.64 0.60
CA LEU A 60 -8.29 5.08 0.39
C LEU A 60 -7.52 5.85 -0.70
N PHE A 61 -8.15 6.16 -1.83
CA PHE A 61 -7.53 7.01 -2.86
C PHE A 61 -7.30 8.44 -2.39
N GLY A 62 -8.20 9.00 -1.58
CA GLY A 62 -7.98 10.27 -0.91
C GLY A 62 -6.69 10.28 -0.07
N ILE A 63 -6.44 9.20 0.67
CA ILE A 63 -5.22 9.04 1.49
C ILE A 63 -3.98 8.72 0.65
N LEU A 64 -4.09 7.95 -0.43
CA LEU A 64 -2.97 7.71 -1.34
C LEU A 64 -2.48 9.01 -2.01
N ARG A 65 -3.40 9.96 -2.28
CA ARG A 65 -3.07 11.26 -2.87
C ARG A 65 -2.23 12.16 -1.96
N ILE A 66 -2.29 11.99 -0.64
CA ILE A 66 -1.44 12.71 0.31
C ILE A 66 -0.05 12.05 0.49
N ARG A 67 0.34 11.14 -0.43
CA ARG A 67 1.66 10.53 -0.54
C ARG A 67 2.11 9.71 0.68
N LEU A 68 1.16 9.13 1.42
CA LEU A 68 1.47 8.08 2.39
C LEU A 68 1.87 6.78 1.67
N ARG A 69 2.78 6.02 2.28
CA ARG A 69 3.14 4.70 1.75
C ARG A 69 2.01 3.72 2.04
N VAL A 70 1.78 2.78 1.13
CA VAL A 70 0.74 1.74 1.30
C VAL A 70 0.88 0.97 2.62
N THR A 71 2.11 0.72 3.08
CA THR A 71 2.36 0.08 4.38
C THR A 71 1.89 0.93 5.54
N GLU A 72 2.19 2.23 5.52
CA GLU A 72 1.75 3.18 6.54
C GLU A 72 0.21 3.25 6.58
N ILE A 73 -0.44 3.27 5.41
CA ILE A 73 -1.91 3.30 5.31
C ILE A 73 -2.54 2.04 5.91
N ALA A 74 -1.96 0.87 5.68
CA ALA A 74 -2.45 -0.40 6.21
C ALA A 74 -2.34 -0.49 7.75
N GLU A 75 -1.44 0.29 8.35
CA GLU A 75 -1.18 0.32 9.79
C GLU A 75 -1.95 1.43 10.52
N LEU A 76 -2.55 2.38 9.79
CA LEU A 76 -3.35 3.46 10.39
C LEU A 76 -4.52 2.92 11.20
N THR A 77 -4.76 3.55 12.34
CA THR A 77 -5.88 3.30 13.25
C THR A 77 -6.81 4.51 13.34
N ARG A 78 -7.99 4.32 13.93
CA ARG A 78 -8.94 5.40 14.20
C ARG A 78 -8.33 6.49 15.09
N ALA A 79 -7.41 6.14 16.00
CA ALA A 79 -6.76 7.07 16.92
C ALA A 79 -5.76 8.01 16.22
N ASP A 80 -5.24 7.59 15.07
CA ASP A 80 -4.27 8.38 14.30
C ASP A 80 -4.92 9.56 13.58
N PHE A 81 -6.25 9.56 13.41
CA PHE A 81 -6.98 10.64 12.78
C PHE A 81 -7.58 11.62 13.80
N ASP A 82 -7.10 12.87 13.74
CA ASP A 82 -7.65 14.00 14.49
C ASP A 82 -8.61 14.80 13.58
N PRO A 83 -9.94 14.66 13.74
CA PRO A 83 -10.91 15.36 12.92
C PRO A 83 -10.94 16.87 13.16
N ALA A 84 -10.64 17.33 14.37
CA ALA A 84 -10.66 18.75 14.72
C ALA A 84 -9.52 19.49 14.02
N LYS A 85 -8.34 18.87 13.98
CA LYS A 85 -7.15 19.43 13.33
C LYS A 85 -6.95 18.95 11.90
N LYS A 86 -7.85 18.11 11.39
CA LYS A 86 -7.86 17.58 10.01
C LYS A 86 -6.51 16.98 9.61
N ARG A 87 -5.95 16.09 10.45
CA ARG A 87 -4.61 15.53 10.25
C ARG A 87 -4.51 14.07 10.68
N LEU A 88 -3.58 13.35 10.06
CA LEU A 88 -3.16 12.01 10.45
C LEU A 88 -1.81 12.06 11.17
N THR A 89 -1.67 11.27 12.23
CA THR A 89 -0.38 10.91 12.80
C THR A 89 0.12 9.65 12.10
N VAL A 90 1.31 9.69 11.49
CA VAL A 90 1.88 8.57 10.73
C VAL A 90 3.21 8.18 11.34
N GLN A 91 3.40 6.89 11.60
CA GLN A 91 4.68 6.36 12.05
C GLN A 91 5.65 6.20 10.88
N GLY A 92 6.79 6.87 10.97
CA GLY A 92 7.88 6.82 10.01
C GLY A 92 9.02 5.89 10.42
N LYS A 93 10.08 5.86 9.61
CA LYS A 93 11.29 5.06 9.89
C LYS A 93 11.92 5.48 11.21
N GLY A 94 12.26 4.49 12.04
CA GLY A 94 12.87 4.72 13.36
C GLY A 94 11.88 5.15 14.43
N ASN A 95 10.59 4.78 14.28
CA ASN A 95 9.51 5.09 15.23
C ASN A 95 9.28 6.59 15.44
N LYS A 96 9.62 7.42 14.43
CA LYS A 96 9.37 8.85 14.46
C LYS A 96 8.00 9.15 13.89
N GLU A 97 7.18 9.85 14.66
CA GLU A 97 5.86 10.29 14.20
C GLU A 97 5.97 11.54 13.33
N ARG A 98 5.12 11.64 12.31
CA ARG A 98 4.90 12.86 11.54
C ARG A 98 3.40 13.17 11.45
N LEU A 99 3.07 14.44 11.52
CA LEU A 99 1.71 14.92 11.30
C LEU A 99 1.50 15.24 9.83
N VAL A 100 0.49 14.63 9.22
CA VAL A 100 0.14 14.84 7.82
C VAL A 100 -1.23 15.51 7.73
N PRO A 101 -1.31 16.78 7.28
CA PRO A 101 -2.60 17.45 7.11
C PRO A 101 -3.39 16.79 5.98
N ILE A 102 -4.72 16.72 6.15
CA ILE A 102 -5.65 16.25 5.14
C ILE A 102 -6.57 17.42 4.78
N ALA A 103 -6.73 17.67 3.48
CA ALA A 103 -7.55 18.77 2.98
C ALA A 103 -8.41 18.36 1.80
N GLY A 104 -9.42 19.20 1.50
CA GLY A 104 -10.28 19.06 0.33
C GLY A 104 -10.98 17.71 0.25
N GLY A 105 -11.06 17.17 -0.97
CA GLY A 105 -11.77 15.91 -1.24
C GLY A 105 -11.24 14.70 -0.47
N SER A 106 -9.96 14.67 -0.09
CA SER A 106 -9.41 13.57 0.73
C SER A 106 -9.99 13.56 2.14
N LEU A 107 -10.24 14.73 2.73
CA LEU A 107 -10.86 14.85 4.04
C LEU A 107 -12.34 14.47 3.97
N GLN A 108 -13.04 14.91 2.93
CA GLN A 108 -14.45 14.57 2.72
C GLN A 108 -14.61 13.05 2.58
N ALA A 109 -13.86 12.43 1.66
CA ALA A 109 -13.93 10.99 1.44
C ALA A 109 -13.59 10.19 2.71
N LEU A 110 -12.57 10.62 3.48
CA LEU A 110 -12.27 9.98 4.77
C LEU A 110 -13.42 10.11 5.76
N SER A 111 -14.05 11.29 5.84
CA SER A 111 -15.18 11.53 6.73
C SER A 111 -16.38 10.66 6.35
N ASP A 112 -16.69 10.55 5.06
CA ASP A 112 -17.77 9.68 4.55
C ASP A 112 -17.50 8.21 4.89
N TRP A 113 -16.24 7.77 4.74
CA TRP A 113 -15.86 6.42 5.16
C TRP A 113 -16.03 6.21 6.66
N LEU A 114 -15.67 7.19 7.51
CA LEU A 114 -15.83 7.08 8.96
C LEU A 114 -17.31 6.97 9.38
N MET A 115 -18.25 7.53 8.61
CA MET A 115 -19.68 7.34 8.85
C MET A 115 -20.13 5.90 8.61
N VAL A 116 -19.55 5.22 7.62
CA VAL A 116 -19.86 3.83 7.26
C VAL A 116 -19.10 2.83 8.13
N ARG A 117 -17.82 3.10 8.39
CA ARG A 117 -16.93 2.33 9.27
C ARG A 117 -17.40 2.36 10.73
N GLY A 118 -17.99 3.48 11.15
CA GLY A 118 -18.33 3.76 12.54
C GLY A 118 -17.14 4.27 13.36
N ASN A 119 -17.41 4.71 14.58
CA ASN A 119 -16.45 5.41 15.44
C ASN A 119 -15.70 4.49 16.44
N GLY A 120 -15.86 3.17 16.32
CA GLY A 120 -15.14 2.21 17.17
C GLY A 120 -13.62 2.33 17.04
N SER A 121 -12.89 1.83 18.04
CA SER A 121 -11.43 1.77 17.98
C SER A 121 -10.94 0.80 16.88
N GLY A 122 -9.62 0.71 16.69
CA GLY A 122 -9.00 -0.23 15.74
C GLY A 122 -8.63 0.39 14.38
N PRO A 123 -8.39 -0.44 13.35
CA PRO A 123 -7.90 -0.01 12.04
C PRO A 123 -8.73 1.12 11.40
N LEU A 124 -8.07 2.08 10.77
CA LEU A 124 -8.73 3.17 10.06
C LEU A 124 -9.50 2.63 8.84
N PHE A 125 -8.89 1.68 8.14
CA PHE A 125 -9.49 0.99 7.00
C PHE A 125 -9.69 -0.49 7.33
N TYR A 126 -10.96 -0.89 7.43
CA TYR A 126 -11.34 -2.28 7.59
C TYR A 126 -11.35 -3.05 6.27
N ALA A 127 -11.06 -4.34 6.36
CA ALA A 127 -11.30 -5.28 5.27
C ALA A 127 -12.81 -5.43 5.03
N ILE A 128 -13.18 -5.66 3.78
CA ILE A 128 -14.56 -5.97 3.38
C ILE A 128 -14.52 -7.33 2.69
N ASN A 129 -15.35 -8.26 3.13
CA ASN A 129 -15.41 -9.59 2.57
C ASN A 129 -16.11 -9.60 1.18
N LYS A 130 -16.10 -10.75 0.51
CA LYS A 130 -16.74 -10.90 -0.80
C LYS A 130 -18.26 -10.66 -0.77
N GLY A 131 -18.89 -10.81 0.40
CA GLY A 131 -20.32 -10.54 0.62
C GLY A 131 -20.63 -9.09 0.99
N GLY A 132 -19.66 -8.17 0.89
CA GLY A 132 -19.85 -6.75 1.16
C GLY A 132 -19.90 -6.36 2.64
N ARG A 133 -19.66 -7.30 3.56
CA ARG A 133 -19.66 -7.01 5.00
C ARG A 133 -18.29 -6.52 5.45
N ILE A 134 -18.29 -5.48 6.27
CA ILE A 134 -17.10 -4.99 6.97
C ILE A 134 -16.68 -6.06 7.99
N ILE A 135 -15.39 -6.40 7.99
CA ILE A 135 -14.77 -7.25 8.99
C ILE A 135 -13.90 -6.34 9.86
N GLU A 136 -13.96 -6.49 11.18
CA GLU A 136 -13.16 -5.72 12.15
C GLU A 136 -11.65 -6.07 12.13
N GLN A 137 -11.13 -6.40 10.96
CA GLN A 137 -9.72 -6.65 10.67
C GLN A 137 -9.21 -5.56 9.73
N GLY A 138 -7.98 -5.12 9.95
CA GLY A 138 -7.35 -4.09 9.12
C GLY A 138 -7.15 -4.55 7.68
N ILE A 139 -7.22 -3.60 6.75
CA ILE A 139 -6.88 -3.86 5.36
C ILE A 139 -5.39 -4.19 5.24
N THR A 140 -5.04 -5.21 4.44
CA THR A 140 -3.63 -5.56 4.21
C THR A 140 -3.04 -4.74 3.06
N ARG A 141 -1.71 -4.59 3.06
CA ARG A 141 -0.97 -3.97 1.94
C ARG A 141 -1.33 -4.62 0.59
N GLN A 142 -1.43 -5.94 0.53
CA GLN A 142 -1.80 -6.66 -0.69
C GLN A 142 -3.25 -6.39 -1.11
N ALA A 143 -4.16 -6.22 -0.15
CA ALA A 143 -5.55 -5.86 -0.44
C ALA A 143 -5.64 -4.44 -1.03
N ILE A 144 -4.86 -3.48 -0.51
CA ILE A 144 -4.77 -2.14 -1.09
C ILE A 144 -4.35 -2.22 -2.56
N PHE A 145 -3.25 -2.90 -2.89
CA PHE A 145 -2.84 -3.05 -4.31
C PHE A 145 -3.93 -3.66 -5.19
N LYS A 146 -4.62 -4.70 -4.71
CA LYS A 146 -5.72 -5.34 -5.45
C LYS A 146 -6.88 -4.37 -5.69
N ILE A 147 -7.25 -3.54 -4.71
CA ILE A 147 -8.27 -2.49 -4.85
C ILE A 147 -7.81 -1.47 -5.89
N CYS A 148 -6.57 -0.99 -5.78
CA CYS A 148 -5.99 -0.04 -6.71
C CYS A 148 -6.12 -0.58 -8.16
N SER A 149 -5.68 -1.81 -8.41
CA SER A 149 -5.80 -2.50 -9.71
C SER A 149 -7.25 -2.66 -10.18
N LYS A 150 -8.14 -3.15 -9.29
CA LYS A 150 -9.56 -3.34 -9.62
C LYS A 150 -10.20 -2.04 -10.09
N ARG A 151 -10.10 -0.97 -9.29
CA ARG A 151 -10.75 0.31 -9.57
C ARG A 151 -10.15 1.01 -10.79
N ALA A 152 -8.86 0.84 -11.06
CA ALA A 152 -8.25 1.38 -12.27
C ALA A 152 -8.76 0.70 -13.55
N ILE A 153 -8.97 -0.62 -13.53
CA ILE A 153 -9.59 -1.34 -14.64
C ILE A 153 -11.02 -0.83 -14.87
N GLU A 154 -11.81 -0.70 -13.79
CA GLU A 154 -13.19 -0.18 -13.89
C GLU A 154 -13.22 1.28 -14.38
N ALA A 155 -12.24 2.09 -13.97
CA ALA A 155 -12.07 3.49 -14.41
C ALA A 155 -11.49 3.63 -15.83
N LYS A 156 -11.16 2.51 -16.49
CA LYS A 156 -10.50 2.47 -17.81
C LYS A 156 -9.22 3.31 -17.83
N ILE A 157 -8.44 3.24 -16.75
CA ILE A 157 -7.12 3.86 -16.65
C ILE A 157 -6.13 2.87 -17.26
N PRO A 158 -5.32 3.27 -18.26
CA PRO A 158 -4.34 2.38 -18.84
C PRO A 158 -3.32 2.02 -17.77
N ILE A 159 -3.31 0.72 -17.43
CA ILE A 159 -2.32 0.07 -16.59
C ILE A 159 -1.22 -0.45 -17.50
N SER A 160 0.01 -0.01 -17.28
CA SER A 160 1.17 -0.65 -17.91
C SER A 160 1.21 -2.10 -17.43
N HIS A 161 0.97 -3.06 -18.33
CA HIS A 161 0.78 -4.47 -17.97
C HIS A 161 1.91 -5.01 -17.06
N PRO A 162 1.59 -5.63 -15.91
CA PRO A 162 2.42 -6.67 -15.34
C PRO A 162 2.11 -7.96 -16.10
N THR A 163 3.10 -8.51 -16.82
CA THR A 163 2.97 -9.89 -17.33
C THR A 163 2.72 -10.82 -16.14
N LEU A 164 1.61 -11.55 -16.18
CA LEU A 164 1.22 -12.55 -15.19
C LEU A 164 2.18 -13.75 -15.23
N SER A 165 3.35 -13.61 -14.63
CA SER A 165 4.11 -14.73 -14.09
C SER A 165 4.57 -14.35 -12.68
N SER A 166 4.02 -15.05 -11.69
CA SER A 166 4.31 -14.87 -10.26
C SER A 166 3.85 -13.55 -9.63
N GLY A 167 2.57 -13.55 -9.23
CA GLY A 167 2.04 -12.81 -8.06
C GLY A 167 2.68 -11.47 -7.68
N ARG A 168 2.40 -10.40 -8.44
CA ARG A 168 2.29 -9.02 -7.90
C ARG A 168 1.70 -8.07 -8.96
N LEU A 169 0.59 -7.42 -8.62
CA LEU A 169 0.00 -6.34 -9.40
C LEU A 169 0.57 -5.01 -8.88
N SER A 170 1.34 -4.31 -9.70
CA SER A 170 1.91 -2.99 -9.43
C SER A 170 1.38 -2.00 -10.47
N GLY A 171 0.98 -0.79 -10.07
CA GLY A 171 0.72 0.28 -11.05
C GLY A 171 -0.24 1.40 -10.67
N ILE A 172 -0.94 1.34 -9.54
CA ILE A 172 -1.82 2.44 -9.08
C ILE A 172 -1.47 2.92 -7.67
N CYS A 173 -0.60 2.17 -7.02
CA CYS A 173 -0.06 2.30 -5.68
C CYS A 173 1.34 1.65 -5.74
#